data_AF-A0A1G8I8P5-F1
#
_entry.id   AF-A0A1G8I8P5-F1
#
_cell.length_a   1.000
_cell.length_b   1.000
_cell.length_c   1.000
_cell.angle_alpha   90.00
_cell.angle_beta   90.00
_cell.angle_gamma   90.00
#
_symmetry.space_group_name_H-M   'P 1'
#
loop_
_entity.id
_entity.type
_entity.pdbx_description
1 polymer ?
#
loop_
_entity_poly.entity_id
_entity_poly.type
_entity_poly.pdbx_seq_one_letter_code
_entity_poly.pdbx_strand_id
1 'polypeptide(L)'
;MKFINKICGISLIAFLIMLAAPNMSKAQEGGYVSDQEFYDELDPYGTWVNDPQYGNVWIPDAGDNFRPYATRGHWVVTDYGNTWVSDYEWGWAPFHYGRWRYDDYYGWEWIPGHEWAPAWVSWRHGGGYYGWAPLQPGISINISFGNSYNVPDNYWVCAPQAYITRPNIYNYYVPQTRVVNIIHQTTIINNTYVNNNRTYITGPRVNEIRQVTNNRNVRVYNINNVNRPNGGGRIVNNTVNIYRPEVRKAPDARPARVVNAAAYRQQNPNDGIANRRGGNATINPNNAARLRQIARNERPDNKIVQVNHPGPAARPNPENGARPNQPNARPGDNQAQRQQQAQQRLQQQQAQRQQQLDQRQNNQTQRQQQQQAQRQQQLQQRQQDQRVKSEQQNRPQSQQEQQAQRQQQVQQRQQQQQAQREQQLQQRQQQEQQQAQRQQQQQQQRQQQMQAQRQQQEQQRQQQMQAQRQQQEQQRQQQMQAQRQQQEQQRQQQMQAQRQQQEQQRQQQMQAQRQQQEQQRQQQMQAQRQQQEQQRQQQMQAQRQQQEQQRQQQMQAQRQQQEQQRQQQMQAQRQQQEQQRQQQQQRQQQQQRQQQERRPANR
;
A
#
# COMPACT_ATOMS: atom_id res chain seq x y z
N MET A 1 69.56 -31.29 22.96
CA MET A 1 68.13 -30.97 23.20
C MET A 1 67.59 -30.12 22.05
N LYS A 2 67.15 -30.74 20.95
CA LYS A 2 66.55 -30.06 19.78
C LYS A 2 65.49 -30.98 19.15
N PHE A 3 64.29 -31.07 19.74
CA PHE A 3 63.18 -31.84 19.13
C PHE A 3 61.77 -31.39 19.55
N ILE A 4 61.55 -30.10 19.83
CA ILE A 4 60.19 -29.57 20.08
C ILE A 4 60.12 -28.21 19.40
N ASN A 5 59.59 -28.15 18.16
CA ASN A 5 59.06 -26.93 17.51
C ASN A 5 58.51 -27.13 16.09
N LYS A 6 58.06 -28.33 15.69
CA LYS A 6 57.49 -28.56 14.33
C LYS A 6 56.13 -29.25 14.29
N ILE A 7 55.34 -29.19 15.36
CA ILE A 7 54.00 -29.82 15.41
C ILE A 7 52.85 -28.79 15.50
N CYS A 8 53.11 -27.51 15.80
CA CYS A 8 52.03 -26.51 15.92
C CYS A 8 51.59 -25.85 14.60
N GLY A 9 52.26 -26.10 13.47
CA GLY A 9 51.98 -25.43 12.19
C GLY A 9 50.94 -26.10 11.28
N ILE A 10 50.65 -27.39 11.48
CA ILE A 10 49.82 -28.16 10.52
C ILE A 10 48.38 -28.33 11.03
N SER A 11 48.14 -28.27 12.35
CA SER A 11 46.78 -28.30 12.91
C SER A 11 46.00 -26.99 12.70
N LEU A 12 46.66 -25.87 12.39
CA LEU A 12 46.01 -24.58 12.20
C LEU A 12 45.46 -24.39 10.78
N ILE A 13 46.00 -25.10 9.77
CA ILE A 13 45.54 -25.02 8.38
C ILE A 13 44.38 -26.00 8.11
N ALA A 14 44.36 -27.16 8.79
CA ALA A 14 43.23 -28.09 8.71
C ALA A 14 41.97 -27.58 9.45
N PHE A 15 42.13 -26.69 10.43
CA PHE A 15 40.99 -26.04 11.12
C PHE A 15 40.45 -24.81 10.36
N LEU A 16 41.25 -24.21 9.46
CA LEU A 16 40.85 -23.03 8.67
C LEU A 16 40.18 -23.37 7.32
N ILE A 17 40.29 -24.61 6.83
CA ILE A 17 39.66 -25.03 5.55
C ILE A 17 38.27 -25.67 5.76
N MET A 18 37.89 -25.99 6.99
CA MET A 18 36.55 -26.52 7.32
C MET A 18 35.48 -25.44 7.58
N LEU A 19 35.83 -24.15 7.44
CA LEU A 19 34.92 -23.01 7.58
C LEU A 19 34.42 -22.43 6.25
N ALA A 20 34.75 -23.08 5.13
CA ALA A 20 34.32 -22.66 3.79
C ALA A 20 33.63 -23.79 3.03
N ALA A 21 32.66 -24.46 3.66
CA ALA A 21 31.56 -25.01 2.88
C ALA A 21 30.74 -23.80 2.40
N PRO A 22 30.52 -23.60 1.09
CA PRO A 22 29.42 -22.75 0.67
C PRO A 22 28.19 -23.40 1.29
N ASN A 23 27.65 -22.78 2.34
CA ASN A 23 26.28 -23.04 2.74
C ASN A 23 25.50 -22.87 1.45
N MET A 24 25.02 -23.98 0.88
CA MET A 24 23.95 -23.91 -0.08
C MET A 24 22.87 -23.14 0.66
N SER A 25 22.74 -21.87 0.28
CA SER A 25 21.67 -21.01 0.72
C SER A 25 20.41 -21.75 0.32
N LYS A 26 19.85 -22.50 1.27
CA LYS A 26 18.42 -22.72 1.27
C LYS A 26 17.89 -21.31 1.34
N ALA A 27 17.37 -20.82 0.23
CA ALA A 27 16.52 -19.65 0.22
C ALA A 27 15.51 -19.87 1.34
N GLN A 28 15.73 -19.21 2.48
CA GLN A 28 14.74 -19.17 3.54
C GLN A 28 13.59 -18.37 2.91
N GLU A 29 12.52 -19.08 2.55
CA GLU A 29 11.23 -18.48 2.29
C GLU A 29 11.00 -17.43 3.39
N GLY A 30 10.87 -16.17 2.98
CA GLY A 30 10.60 -15.08 3.91
C GLY A 30 9.35 -15.42 4.70
N GLY A 31 9.52 -15.66 6.00
CA GLY A 31 8.43 -16.04 6.88
C GLY A 31 7.33 -14.97 6.91
N TYR A 32 6.10 -15.41 7.15
CA TYR A 32 5.01 -14.50 7.45
C TYR A 32 5.20 -13.92 8.85
N VAL A 33 4.87 -12.65 9.02
CA VAL A 33 4.85 -11.97 10.32
C VAL A 33 3.45 -11.45 10.61
N SER A 34 3.13 -11.27 11.89
CA SER A 34 1.87 -10.61 12.28
C SER A 34 2.02 -9.09 12.18
N ASP A 35 0.91 -8.39 11.93
CA ASP A 35 0.84 -6.94 12.11
C ASP A 35 1.08 -6.44 13.54
N GLN A 36 1.21 -7.34 14.53
CA GLN A 36 1.79 -7.02 15.83
C GLN A 36 3.20 -6.42 15.71
N GLU A 37 3.98 -6.84 14.72
CA GLU A 37 5.34 -6.33 14.53
C GLU A 37 5.35 -4.84 14.19
N PHE A 38 4.31 -4.30 13.54
CA PHE A 38 4.18 -2.85 13.39
C PHE A 38 4.04 -2.16 14.73
N TYR A 39 3.21 -2.70 15.63
CA TYR A 39 2.98 -2.10 16.93
C TYR A 39 4.26 -2.08 17.77
N ASP A 40 4.97 -3.20 17.81
CA ASP A 40 6.17 -3.39 18.63
C ASP A 40 7.36 -2.57 18.11
N GLU A 41 7.63 -2.60 16.80
CA GLU A 41 8.78 -1.92 16.20
C GLU A 41 8.62 -0.40 16.09
N LEU A 42 7.37 0.10 16.07
CA LEU A 42 7.10 1.54 15.94
C LEU A 42 6.87 2.25 17.30
N ASP A 43 6.59 1.52 18.38
CA ASP A 43 6.33 2.08 19.72
C ASP A 43 7.44 3.02 20.22
N PRO A 44 8.75 2.71 20.05
CA PRO A 44 9.83 3.59 20.50
C PRO A 44 9.90 4.92 19.74
N TYR A 45 9.34 4.99 18.53
CA TYR A 45 9.56 6.09 17.59
C TYR A 45 8.34 7.00 17.39
N GLY A 46 7.24 6.75 18.10
CA GLY A 46 6.04 7.55 17.97
C GLY A 46 5.01 7.26 19.05
N THR A 47 3.76 7.59 18.75
CA THR A 47 2.63 7.35 19.66
C THR A 47 1.47 6.74 18.89
N TRP A 48 0.96 5.62 19.40
CA TRP A 48 -0.25 5.00 18.91
C TRP A 48 -1.49 5.73 19.46
N VAL A 49 -2.39 6.09 18.55
CA VAL A 49 -3.64 6.78 18.83
C VAL A 49 -4.78 5.95 18.23
N ASN A 50 -5.84 5.75 19.00
CA ASN A 50 -7.07 5.12 18.52
C ASN A 50 -7.97 6.20 17.92
N ASP A 51 -7.96 6.28 16.59
CA ASP A 51 -8.83 7.13 15.79
C ASP A 51 -10.17 6.41 15.53
N PRO A 52 -11.32 7.06 15.76
CA PRO A 52 -12.64 6.43 15.59
C PRO A 52 -12.93 5.92 14.16
N GLN A 53 -12.32 6.53 13.14
CA GLN A 53 -12.55 6.21 11.74
C GLN A 53 -11.56 5.17 11.22
N TYR A 54 -10.32 5.16 11.71
CA TYR A 54 -9.24 4.33 11.16
C TYR A 54 -8.64 3.31 12.13
N GLY A 55 -9.10 3.28 13.38
CA GLY A 55 -8.56 2.40 14.42
C GLY A 55 -7.22 2.91 14.93
N ASN A 56 -6.28 2.00 15.18
CA ASN A 56 -4.97 2.37 15.72
C ASN A 56 -4.10 3.00 14.62
N VAL A 57 -3.90 4.31 14.70
CA VAL A 57 -3.00 5.10 13.85
C VAL A 57 -1.74 5.45 14.62
N TRP A 58 -0.65 5.67 13.92
CA TRP A 58 0.64 5.98 14.52
C TRP A 58 1.11 7.39 14.16
N ILE A 59 1.43 8.18 15.17
CA ILE A 59 1.95 9.54 15.01
C ILE A 59 3.46 9.51 15.27
N PRO A 60 4.31 9.87 14.29
CA PRO A 60 5.76 9.81 14.41
C PRO A 60 6.31 10.89 15.34
N ASP A 61 7.36 10.55 16.08
CA ASP A 61 8.26 11.51 16.72
C ASP A 61 9.45 11.82 15.79
N ALA A 62 9.19 12.56 14.71
CA ALA A 62 10.13 12.76 13.61
C ALA A 62 10.57 14.22 13.39
N GLY A 63 10.29 15.10 14.34
CA GLY A 63 10.61 16.53 14.26
C GLY A 63 9.53 17.38 13.58
N ASP A 64 9.73 18.69 13.62
CA ASP A 64 8.72 19.70 13.25
C ASP A 64 8.42 19.79 11.75
N ASN A 65 9.40 19.43 10.94
CA ASN A 65 9.35 19.47 9.48
C ASN A 65 9.00 18.12 8.84
N PHE A 66 8.69 17.09 9.64
CA PHE A 66 8.43 15.75 9.13
C PHE A 66 7.38 15.76 8.02
N ARG A 67 7.73 15.11 6.90
CA ARG A 67 6.81 14.91 5.80
C ARG A 67 7.05 13.57 5.12
N PRO A 68 6.00 12.74 4.94
CA PRO A 68 6.13 11.46 4.27
C PRO A 68 6.66 11.60 2.85
N TYR A 69 7.59 10.73 2.46
CA TYR A 69 8.26 10.74 1.16
C TYR A 69 8.98 12.06 0.84
N ALA A 70 9.41 12.83 1.85
CA ALA A 70 10.17 14.06 1.63
C ALA A 70 11.35 14.19 2.60
N THR A 71 11.09 14.11 3.90
CA THR A 71 12.14 14.27 4.90
C THR A 71 12.92 12.98 5.12
N ARG A 72 14.25 13.09 5.29
CA ARG A 72 15.15 12.00 5.70
C ARG A 72 14.93 10.73 4.86
N GLY A 73 15.12 10.90 3.56
CA GLY A 73 15.06 9.82 2.58
C GLY A 73 15.19 10.39 1.17
N HIS A 74 15.16 9.49 0.20
CA HIS A 74 15.31 9.84 -1.21
C HIS A 74 14.72 8.76 -2.13
N TRP A 75 14.51 9.12 -3.39
CA TRP A 75 14.06 8.18 -4.42
C TRP A 75 15.24 7.46 -5.07
N VAL A 76 15.11 6.15 -5.24
CA VAL A 76 16.00 5.34 -6.06
C VAL A 76 15.18 4.54 -7.08
N VAL A 77 15.76 4.31 -8.25
CA VAL A 77 15.12 3.47 -9.27
C VAL A 77 15.47 2.02 -8.98
N THR A 78 14.47 1.15 -8.82
CA THR A 78 14.66 -0.28 -8.60
C THR A 78 13.98 -1.11 -9.69
N ASP A 79 14.12 -2.43 -9.61
CA ASP A 79 13.34 -3.40 -10.37
C ASP A 79 11.82 -3.32 -10.10
N TYR A 80 11.39 -2.63 -9.04
CA TYR A 80 9.99 -2.31 -8.74
C TYR A 80 9.56 -0.89 -9.17
N GLY A 81 10.43 -0.11 -9.81
CA GLY A 81 10.19 1.29 -10.15
C GLY A 81 10.80 2.27 -9.15
N ASN A 82 10.32 3.51 -9.09
CA ASN A 82 10.81 4.49 -8.11
C ASN A 82 10.41 4.04 -6.70
N THR A 83 11.41 3.74 -5.88
CA THR A 83 11.27 3.23 -4.51
C THR A 83 11.80 4.28 -3.54
N TRP A 84 11.05 4.54 -2.47
CA TRP A 84 11.51 5.43 -1.42
C TRP A 84 12.50 4.67 -0.52
N VAL A 85 13.66 5.29 -0.25
CA VAL A 85 14.62 4.81 0.73
C VAL A 85 14.64 5.82 1.86
N SER A 86 14.27 5.38 3.07
CA SER A 86 14.16 6.25 4.24
C SER A 86 15.36 6.10 5.18
N ASP A 87 15.81 7.22 5.73
CA ASP A 87 16.89 7.33 6.72
C ASP A 87 16.34 7.28 8.17
N TYR A 88 15.07 6.90 8.34
CA TYR A 88 14.47 6.62 9.64
C TYR A 88 14.59 5.12 9.98
N GLU A 89 14.95 4.80 11.22
CA GLU A 89 15.08 3.41 11.72
C GLU A 89 13.76 2.62 11.63
N TRP A 90 12.64 3.31 11.73
CA TRP A 90 11.29 2.76 11.59
C TRP A 90 10.77 2.75 10.14
N GLY A 91 11.53 3.28 9.19
CA GLY A 91 11.06 3.59 7.84
C GLY A 91 10.63 2.39 6.99
N TRP A 92 11.06 1.18 7.32
CA TRP A 92 10.69 -0.03 6.58
C TRP A 92 9.17 -0.24 6.53
N ALA A 93 8.46 0.10 7.62
CA ALA A 93 7.03 -0.11 7.72
C ALA A 93 6.26 1.05 7.09
N PRO A 94 6.25 2.28 7.66
CA PRO A 94 5.29 3.30 7.24
C PRO A 94 5.45 3.85 5.81
N PHE A 95 6.60 3.66 5.17
CA PHE A 95 6.81 4.09 3.78
C PHE A 95 6.46 3.02 2.73
N HIS A 96 6.27 1.77 3.16
CA HIS A 96 6.05 0.63 2.26
C HIS A 96 4.76 -0.13 2.55
N TYR A 97 4.24 -0.02 3.76
CA TYR A 97 3.02 -0.63 4.26
C TYR A 97 2.06 0.49 4.68
N GLY A 98 0.76 0.33 4.41
CA GLY A 98 -0.25 1.29 4.90
C GLY A 98 -0.36 2.60 4.11
N ARG A 99 -0.88 3.63 4.77
CA ARG A 99 -1.21 4.93 4.17
C ARG A 99 -0.90 6.07 5.13
N TRP A 100 -0.54 7.23 4.58
CA TRP A 100 -0.38 8.46 5.36
C TRP A 100 -1.61 9.35 5.18
N ARG A 101 -2.05 9.97 6.27
CA ARG A 101 -3.01 11.08 6.23
C ARG A 101 -2.51 12.23 7.09
N TYR A 102 -3.00 13.41 6.78
CA TYR A 102 -2.80 14.61 7.58
C TYR A 102 -4.08 14.90 8.36
N ASP A 103 -3.99 14.80 9.67
CA ASP A 103 -5.03 15.18 10.61
C ASP A 103 -4.80 16.62 11.11
N ASP A 104 -5.85 17.41 11.19
CA ASP A 104 -5.74 18.83 11.56
C ASP A 104 -5.40 19.07 13.03
N TYR A 105 -5.51 18.02 13.84
CA TYR A 105 -5.14 18.06 15.24
C TYR A 105 -3.78 17.40 15.47
N TYR A 106 -3.51 16.23 14.90
CA TYR A 106 -2.29 15.45 15.15
C TYR A 106 -1.14 15.68 14.16
N GLY A 107 -1.42 16.22 12.97
CA GLY A 107 -0.45 16.34 11.87
C GLY A 107 -0.40 15.06 11.03
N TRP A 108 0.78 14.70 10.52
CA TRP A 108 0.92 13.45 9.77
C TRP A 108 0.77 12.24 10.68
N GLU A 109 -0.10 11.33 10.29
CA GLU A 109 -0.30 10.06 10.97
C GLU A 109 -0.39 8.91 9.96
N TRP A 110 0.03 7.74 10.41
CA TRP A 110 0.13 6.54 9.59
C TRP A 110 -0.95 5.54 9.97
N ILE A 111 -1.63 5.01 8.95
CA ILE A 111 -2.64 3.96 9.06
C ILE A 111 -2.01 2.65 8.58
N PRO A 112 -1.91 1.61 9.42
CA PRO A 112 -1.34 0.33 9.04
C PRO A 112 -2.03 -0.32 7.83
N GLY A 113 -1.24 -1.02 7.01
CA GLY A 113 -1.73 -1.86 5.92
C GLY A 113 -0.76 -3.00 5.67
N HIS A 114 -1.25 -4.12 5.14
CA HIS A 114 -0.46 -5.37 5.11
C HIS A 114 0.23 -5.64 3.77
N GLU A 115 -0.08 -4.84 2.75
CA GLU A 115 0.52 -4.97 1.43
C GLU A 115 1.75 -4.05 1.29
N TRP A 116 2.89 -4.66 0.97
CA TRP A 116 4.13 -3.96 0.65
C TRP A 116 4.03 -3.30 -0.74
N ALA A 117 4.58 -2.10 -0.90
CA ALA A 117 4.83 -1.45 -2.19
C ALA A 117 6.14 -0.64 -2.16
N PRO A 118 6.76 -0.32 -3.32
CA PRO A 118 7.97 0.52 -3.37
C PRO A 118 7.73 1.93 -2.81
N ALA A 119 6.50 2.43 -2.93
CA ALA A 119 5.93 3.56 -2.20
C ALA A 119 4.41 3.62 -2.48
N TRP A 120 3.63 4.18 -1.55
CA TRP A 120 2.21 4.44 -1.75
C TRP A 120 1.96 5.91 -2.06
N VAL A 121 2.29 6.33 -3.29
CA VAL A 121 2.20 7.73 -3.74
C VAL A 121 1.51 7.86 -5.10
N SER A 122 0.88 9.02 -5.32
CA SER A 122 0.51 9.51 -6.65
C SER A 122 1.66 10.31 -7.23
N TRP A 123 1.90 10.17 -8.54
CA TRP A 123 2.94 10.91 -9.26
C TRP A 123 2.35 11.89 -10.26
N ARG A 124 3.03 13.01 -10.48
CA ARG A 124 2.74 14.01 -11.51
C ARG A 124 4.01 14.51 -12.17
N HIS A 125 3.90 14.99 -13.40
CA HIS A 125 4.99 15.64 -14.13
C HIS A 125 4.48 16.83 -14.95
N GLY A 126 5.34 17.82 -15.17
CA GLY A 126 5.00 19.02 -15.94
C GLY A 126 5.88 20.20 -15.57
N GLY A 127 6.08 21.14 -16.49
CA GLY A 127 6.85 22.37 -16.24
C GLY A 127 8.31 22.15 -15.80
N GLY A 128 8.91 20.99 -16.07
CA GLY A 128 10.26 20.62 -15.61
C GLY A 128 10.33 20.07 -14.18
N TYR A 129 9.19 19.74 -13.57
CA TYR A 129 9.11 19.20 -12.22
C TYR A 129 8.52 17.79 -12.22
N TYR A 130 8.96 16.99 -11.26
CA TYR A 130 8.18 15.85 -10.77
C TYR A 130 7.51 16.24 -9.45
N GLY A 131 6.25 15.86 -9.33
CA GLY A 131 5.46 15.97 -8.11
C GLY A 131 5.06 14.59 -7.60
N TRP A 132 5.07 14.40 -6.29
CA TRP A 132 4.53 13.20 -5.67
C TRP A 132 3.81 13.54 -4.37
N ALA A 133 2.83 12.71 -4.02
CA ALA A 133 2.05 12.88 -2.81
C ALA A 133 1.58 11.52 -2.27
N PRO A 134 1.54 11.31 -0.95
CA PRO A 134 0.99 10.09 -0.37
C PRO A 134 -0.43 9.81 -0.87
N LEU A 135 -0.73 8.54 -1.14
CA LEU A 135 -2.12 8.10 -1.32
C LEU A 135 -2.84 8.09 0.01
N GLN A 136 -4.08 8.57 0.02
CA GLN A 136 -4.92 8.57 1.21
C GLN A 136 -5.47 7.17 1.52
N PRO A 137 -5.89 6.91 2.78
CA PRO A 137 -6.61 5.70 3.15
C PRO A 137 -7.81 5.40 2.26
N GLY A 138 -8.03 4.11 1.95
CA GLY A 138 -9.16 3.66 1.12
C GLY A 138 -8.98 3.82 -0.39
N ILE A 139 -7.86 4.39 -0.83
CA ILE A 139 -7.58 4.59 -2.26
C ILE A 139 -6.76 3.43 -2.84
N SER A 140 -7.37 2.73 -3.80
CA SER A 140 -6.69 1.71 -4.61
C SER A 140 -5.89 2.35 -5.75
N ILE A 141 -4.94 1.60 -6.32
CA ILE A 141 -4.12 2.08 -7.45
C ILE A 141 -5.02 2.49 -8.64
N ASN A 142 -6.05 1.71 -8.94
CA ASN A 142 -6.98 2.03 -10.03
C ASN A 142 -7.76 3.33 -9.79
N ILE A 143 -8.17 3.57 -8.54
CA ILE A 143 -8.85 4.82 -8.15
C ILE A 143 -7.88 6.00 -8.22
N SER A 144 -6.60 5.80 -7.89
CA SER A 144 -5.61 6.88 -7.82
C SER A 144 -5.36 7.60 -9.15
N PHE A 145 -5.66 6.96 -10.28
CA PHE A 145 -5.53 7.53 -11.63
C PHE A 145 -6.85 8.08 -12.19
N GLY A 146 -7.96 7.89 -11.47
CA GLY A 146 -9.30 8.30 -11.93
C GLY A 146 -9.61 9.76 -11.60
N ASN A 147 -10.54 10.35 -12.36
CA ASN A 147 -10.99 11.74 -12.16
C ASN A 147 -11.76 11.96 -10.84
N SER A 148 -12.16 10.89 -10.15
CA SER A 148 -12.92 10.94 -8.89
C SER A 148 -12.05 11.12 -7.64
N TYR A 149 -10.72 11.02 -7.77
CA TYR A 149 -9.80 11.18 -6.65
C TYR A 149 -8.85 12.36 -6.91
N ASN A 150 -8.84 13.32 -5.98
CA ASN A 150 -7.89 14.42 -5.98
C ASN A 150 -7.12 14.42 -4.65
N VAL A 151 -5.79 14.42 -4.74
CA VAL A 151 -4.92 14.45 -3.56
C VAL A 151 -4.86 15.90 -3.05
N PRO A 152 -5.06 16.15 -1.74
CA PRO A 152 -5.02 17.51 -1.19
C PRO A 152 -3.72 18.25 -1.54
N ASP A 153 -3.82 19.55 -1.85
CA ASP A 153 -2.69 20.36 -2.31
C ASP A 153 -1.49 20.35 -1.34
N ASN A 154 -1.77 20.30 -0.04
CA ASN A 154 -0.77 20.27 1.02
C ASN A 154 -0.01 18.94 1.13
N TYR A 155 -0.37 17.90 0.36
CA TYR A 155 0.31 16.61 0.34
C TYR A 155 1.44 16.57 -0.71
N TRP A 156 1.40 17.45 -1.71
CA TRP A 156 2.34 17.43 -2.83
C TRP A 156 3.73 17.94 -2.47
N VAL A 157 4.75 17.15 -2.76
CA VAL A 157 6.15 17.56 -2.82
C VAL A 157 6.52 17.70 -4.29
N CYS A 158 7.24 18.77 -4.64
CA CYS A 158 7.78 18.93 -6.00
C CYS A 158 9.29 19.15 -5.95
N ALA A 159 10.00 18.60 -6.93
CA ALA A 159 11.41 18.86 -7.17
C ALA A 159 11.67 18.97 -8.69
N PRO A 160 12.67 19.75 -9.12
CA PRO A 160 13.09 19.73 -10.52
C PRO A 160 13.49 18.30 -10.93
N GLN A 161 12.99 17.88 -12.08
CA GLN A 161 13.10 16.49 -12.55
C GLN A 161 14.55 15.96 -12.62
N ALA A 162 15.52 16.85 -12.89
CA ALA A 162 16.94 16.52 -12.96
C ALA A 162 17.57 16.06 -11.62
N TYR A 163 16.85 16.26 -10.50
CA TYR A 163 17.33 15.92 -9.16
C TYR A 163 16.65 14.69 -8.54
N ILE A 164 15.74 14.03 -9.28
CA ILE A 164 14.87 12.99 -8.72
C ILE A 164 15.61 11.82 -8.06
N THR A 165 16.78 11.41 -8.59
CA THR A 165 17.59 10.32 -8.02
C THR A 165 18.73 10.80 -7.12
N ARG A 166 18.75 12.08 -6.72
CA ARG A 166 19.80 12.57 -5.82
C ARG A 166 19.54 12.14 -4.37
N PRO A 167 20.55 11.59 -3.67
CA PRO A 167 20.41 11.27 -2.24
C PRO A 167 20.04 12.47 -1.37
N ASN A 168 20.42 13.68 -1.81
CA ASN A 168 20.12 14.94 -1.15
C ASN A 168 19.01 15.75 -1.85
N ILE A 169 18.01 15.07 -2.44
CA ILE A 169 16.90 15.70 -3.16
C ILE A 169 16.16 16.75 -2.33
N TYR A 170 16.15 16.63 -1.00
CA TYR A 170 15.52 17.58 -0.09
C TYR A 170 16.06 19.02 -0.20
N ASN A 171 17.29 19.20 -0.68
CA ASN A 171 17.86 20.53 -0.94
C ASN A 171 17.24 21.23 -2.17
N TYR A 172 16.46 20.50 -2.97
CA TYR A 172 15.90 20.97 -4.23
C TYR A 172 14.37 21.03 -4.20
N TYR A 173 13.75 20.77 -3.05
CA TYR A 173 12.30 20.85 -2.93
C TYR A 173 11.80 22.27 -3.15
N VAL A 174 10.72 22.35 -3.92
CA VAL A 174 10.04 23.62 -4.16
C VAL A 174 9.36 24.07 -2.86
N PRO A 175 9.49 25.34 -2.45
CA PRO A 175 8.73 25.90 -1.34
C PRO A 175 7.23 25.70 -1.53
N GLN A 176 6.52 25.38 -0.45
CA GLN A 176 5.11 24.97 -0.50
C GLN A 176 4.19 26.02 -1.13
N THR A 177 4.52 27.31 -0.97
CA THR A 177 3.80 28.44 -1.61
C THR A 177 3.80 28.38 -3.15
N ARG A 178 4.77 27.69 -3.76
CA ARG A 178 4.86 27.50 -5.22
C ARG A 178 4.39 26.13 -5.69
N VAL A 179 4.33 25.14 -4.79
CA VAL A 179 3.88 23.79 -5.12
C VAL A 179 2.49 23.83 -5.75
N VAL A 180 1.56 24.61 -5.17
CA VAL A 180 0.17 24.75 -5.65
C VAL A 180 0.10 25.16 -7.13
N ASN A 181 0.93 26.11 -7.53
CA ASN A 181 0.97 26.58 -8.92
C ASN A 181 1.56 25.52 -9.86
N ILE A 182 2.55 24.75 -9.38
CA ILE A 182 3.17 23.68 -10.17
C ILE A 182 2.17 22.55 -10.40
N ILE A 183 1.50 22.03 -9.37
CA ILE A 183 0.67 20.83 -9.59
C ILE A 183 -0.55 21.11 -10.47
N HIS A 184 -1.10 22.33 -10.45
CA HIS A 184 -2.15 22.76 -11.38
C HIS A 184 -1.72 22.77 -12.85
N GLN A 185 -0.41 22.81 -13.13
CA GLN A 185 0.18 22.79 -14.47
C GLN A 185 0.82 21.44 -14.83
N THR A 186 0.54 20.39 -14.05
CA THR A 186 1.12 19.05 -14.24
C THR A 186 0.05 18.03 -14.58
N THR A 187 0.46 16.93 -15.22
CA THR A 187 -0.37 15.76 -15.51
C THR A 187 0.01 14.58 -14.62
N ILE A 188 -0.96 13.70 -14.35
CA ILE A 188 -0.74 12.48 -13.56
C ILE A 188 0.15 11.50 -14.33
N ILE A 189 1.14 10.91 -13.64
CA ILE A 189 1.91 9.79 -14.16
C ILE A 189 1.21 8.49 -13.71
N ASN A 190 0.64 7.76 -14.66
CA ASN A 190 -0.15 6.55 -14.43
C ASN A 190 0.62 5.25 -14.75
N ASN A 191 1.94 5.28 -14.64
CA ASN A 191 2.77 4.09 -14.87
C ASN A 191 2.65 3.09 -13.71
N THR A 192 2.43 1.82 -14.07
CA THR A 192 2.37 0.70 -13.13
C THR A 192 3.26 -0.45 -13.55
N TYR A 193 3.69 -1.25 -12.59
CA TYR A 193 4.43 -2.50 -12.79
C TYR A 193 3.72 -3.63 -12.06
N VAL A 194 3.68 -4.82 -12.69
CA VAL A 194 3.04 -6.00 -12.10
C VAL A 194 4.11 -7.03 -11.80
N ASN A 195 4.18 -7.47 -10.54
CA ASN A 195 5.05 -8.56 -10.11
C ASN A 195 4.30 -9.46 -9.12
N ASN A 196 4.33 -10.77 -9.38
CA ASN A 196 3.64 -11.79 -8.59
C ASN A 196 2.15 -11.48 -8.34
N ASN A 197 1.43 -11.10 -9.40
CA ASN A 197 0.03 -10.68 -9.39
C ASN A 197 -0.30 -9.44 -8.52
N ARG A 198 0.70 -8.71 -8.03
CA ARG A 198 0.53 -7.41 -7.38
C ARG A 198 0.90 -6.28 -8.33
N THR A 199 0.10 -5.23 -8.34
CA THR A 199 0.34 -4.02 -9.13
C THR A 199 0.97 -2.95 -8.24
N TYR A 200 1.99 -2.27 -8.74
CA TYR A 200 2.70 -1.21 -8.05
C TYR A 200 2.70 0.06 -8.90
N ILE A 201 2.58 1.22 -8.27
CA ILE A 201 2.81 2.50 -8.93
C ILE A 201 4.32 2.70 -9.04
N THR A 202 4.82 2.93 -10.26
CA THR A 202 6.26 3.05 -10.48
C THR A 202 6.75 4.48 -10.61
N GLY A 203 5.85 5.43 -10.88
CA GLY A 203 6.21 6.83 -11.15
C GLY A 203 6.87 7.03 -12.53
N PRO A 204 7.77 8.02 -12.69
CA PRO A 204 8.46 8.26 -13.96
C PRO A 204 9.24 7.03 -14.43
N ARG A 205 9.21 6.73 -15.73
CA ARG A 205 9.94 5.58 -16.29
C ARG A 205 11.44 5.84 -16.24
N VAL A 206 12.24 4.77 -16.09
CA VAL A 206 13.72 4.90 -16.06
C VAL A 206 14.29 5.63 -17.29
N ASN A 207 13.69 5.44 -18.48
CA ASN A 207 14.13 6.14 -19.69
C ASN A 207 13.81 7.64 -19.65
N GLU A 208 12.67 8.04 -19.07
CA GLU A 208 12.31 9.45 -18.86
C GLU A 208 13.27 10.08 -17.84
N ILE A 209 13.55 9.39 -16.74
CA ILE A 209 14.52 9.84 -15.73
C ILE A 209 15.90 10.02 -16.38
N ARG A 210 16.37 9.05 -17.17
CA ARG A 210 17.64 9.13 -17.91
C ARG A 210 17.69 10.31 -18.86
N GLN A 211 16.58 10.60 -19.55
CA GLN A 211 16.51 11.74 -20.47
C GLN A 211 16.66 13.06 -19.70
N VAL A 212 15.92 13.25 -18.61
CA VAL A 212 15.89 14.51 -17.87
C VAL A 212 17.13 14.73 -16.99
N THR A 213 17.86 13.67 -16.65
CA THR A 213 19.13 13.74 -15.93
C THR A 213 20.35 13.71 -16.85
N ASN A 214 20.16 13.61 -18.18
CA ASN A 214 21.24 13.38 -19.15
C ASN A 214 22.11 12.15 -18.81
N ASN A 215 21.46 11.04 -18.42
CA ASN A 215 22.06 9.79 -17.94
C ASN A 215 22.94 9.93 -16.70
N ARG A 216 22.95 11.08 -16.02
CA ARG A 216 23.77 11.28 -14.82
C ARG A 216 23.11 10.60 -13.64
N ASN A 217 23.84 9.69 -13.00
CA ASN A 217 23.46 9.06 -11.72
C ASN A 217 22.12 8.30 -11.75
N VAL A 218 21.78 7.64 -12.86
CA VAL A 218 20.58 6.80 -12.95
C VAL A 218 20.97 5.32 -12.93
N ARG A 219 21.09 4.77 -11.73
CA ARG A 219 21.34 3.35 -11.49
C ARG A 219 20.02 2.66 -11.14
N VAL A 220 19.81 1.47 -11.71
CA VAL A 220 18.68 0.59 -11.36
C VAL A 220 19.20 -0.43 -10.37
N TYR A 221 18.66 -0.39 -9.15
CA TYR A 221 19.03 -1.30 -8.07
C TYR A 221 18.11 -2.52 -8.04
N ASN A 222 18.62 -3.65 -7.58
CA ASN A 222 17.77 -4.80 -7.24
C ASN A 222 17.28 -4.66 -5.80
N ILE A 223 16.03 -5.00 -5.52
CA ILE A 223 15.56 -5.13 -4.13
C ILE A 223 15.96 -6.50 -3.56
N ASN A 224 16.60 -6.49 -2.39
CA ASN A 224 16.87 -7.68 -1.59
C ASN A 224 16.08 -7.62 -0.28
N ASN A 225 15.37 -8.70 0.04
CA ASN A 225 14.64 -8.82 1.29
C ASN A 225 15.61 -9.23 2.41
N VAL A 226 15.67 -8.45 3.48
CA VAL A 226 16.38 -8.86 4.70
C VAL A 226 15.40 -9.47 5.70
N ASN A 227 15.90 -10.19 6.71
CA ASN A 227 15.06 -10.95 7.65
C ASN A 227 14.77 -10.23 8.97
N ARG A 228 15.17 -8.95 9.09
CA ARG A 228 14.94 -8.12 10.27
C ARG A 228 14.84 -6.64 9.88
N PRO A 229 14.11 -5.82 10.63
CA PRO A 229 14.09 -4.36 10.45
C PRO A 229 15.50 -3.79 10.33
N ASN A 230 15.70 -2.91 9.34
CA ASN A 230 17.00 -2.32 9.02
C ASN A 230 16.90 -0.84 8.63
N GLY A 231 15.97 -0.10 9.23
CA GLY A 231 15.64 1.26 8.78
C GLY A 231 14.75 1.27 7.55
N GLY A 232 14.70 2.40 6.85
CA GLY A 232 13.94 2.55 5.60
C GLY A 232 14.58 1.96 4.35
N GLY A 233 15.50 1.01 4.51
CA GLY A 233 16.27 0.41 3.44
C GLY A 233 17.72 0.93 3.38
N ARG A 234 18.66 0.03 3.12
CA ARG A 234 20.08 0.36 3.01
C ARG A 234 20.62 -0.04 1.65
N ILE A 235 21.25 0.91 0.97
CA ILE A 235 21.92 0.67 -0.30
C ILE A 235 23.29 0.05 -0.03
N VAL A 236 23.53 -1.14 -0.56
CA VAL A 236 24.82 -1.81 -0.54
C VAL A 236 25.10 -2.31 -1.95
N ASN A 237 26.18 -1.83 -2.56
CA ASN A 237 26.54 -2.14 -3.94
C ASN A 237 25.38 -1.83 -4.92
N ASN A 238 24.90 -2.83 -5.66
CA ASN A 238 23.78 -2.70 -6.61
C ASN A 238 22.41 -3.08 -6.02
N THR A 239 22.29 -3.08 -4.70
CA THR A 239 21.14 -3.66 -4.03
C THR A 239 20.59 -2.72 -2.98
N VAL A 240 19.27 -2.57 -2.95
CA VAL A 240 18.52 -1.97 -1.85
C VAL A 240 18.10 -3.10 -0.92
N ASN A 241 18.75 -3.21 0.23
CA ASN A 241 18.38 -4.15 1.28
C ASN A 241 17.24 -3.55 2.10
N ILE A 242 16.05 -4.15 2.05
CA ILE A 242 14.87 -3.65 2.76
C ILE A 242 14.16 -4.78 3.48
N TYR A 243 13.75 -4.54 4.73
CA TYR A 243 12.90 -5.48 5.45
C TYR A 243 11.48 -5.40 4.89
N ARG A 244 11.03 -6.47 4.22
CA ARG A 244 9.72 -6.55 3.59
C ARG A 244 9.03 -7.90 3.83
N PRO A 245 8.72 -8.26 5.08
CA PRO A 245 8.06 -9.52 5.38
C PRO A 245 6.65 -9.57 4.78
N GLU A 246 6.10 -10.77 4.60
CA GLU A 246 4.68 -10.89 4.28
C GLU A 246 3.85 -10.74 5.56
N VAL A 247 3.12 -9.63 5.67
CA VAL A 247 2.39 -9.30 6.89
C VAL A 247 0.98 -9.87 6.85
N ARG A 248 0.58 -10.55 7.91
CA ARG A 248 -0.77 -11.09 8.11
C ARG A 248 -1.44 -10.42 9.29
N LYS A 249 -2.73 -10.13 9.15
CA LYS A 249 -3.55 -9.62 10.24
C LYS A 249 -3.72 -10.68 11.33
N ALA A 250 -3.34 -10.37 12.56
CA ALA A 250 -3.66 -11.20 13.72
C ALA A 250 -4.91 -10.68 14.45
N PRO A 251 -5.77 -11.55 14.98
CA PRO A 251 -6.99 -11.13 15.68
C PRO A 251 -6.74 -10.31 16.94
N ASP A 252 -5.62 -10.54 17.61
CA ASP A 252 -5.25 -9.96 18.89
C ASP A 252 -4.19 -8.87 18.79
N ALA A 253 -3.67 -8.59 17.58
CA ALA A 253 -2.63 -7.60 17.38
C ALA A 253 -3.10 -6.19 17.78
N ARG A 254 -2.36 -5.58 18.70
CA ARG A 254 -2.67 -4.27 19.26
C ARG A 254 -1.42 -3.59 19.83
N PRO A 255 -1.37 -2.26 19.85
CA PRO A 255 -0.29 -1.54 20.51
C PRO A 255 -0.31 -1.76 22.01
N ALA A 256 0.86 -1.87 22.64
CA ALA A 256 0.96 -2.01 24.10
C ALA A 256 0.29 -0.85 24.84
N ARG A 257 0.37 0.36 24.28
CA ARG A 257 -0.27 1.56 24.81
C ARG A 257 -0.92 2.33 23.66
N VAL A 258 -2.15 2.78 23.87
CA VAL A 258 -2.87 3.57 22.86
C VAL A 258 -3.64 4.72 23.49
N VAL A 259 -3.48 5.91 22.91
CA VAL A 259 -4.21 7.11 23.33
C VAL A 259 -5.55 7.15 22.61
N ASN A 260 -6.66 7.30 23.32
CA ASN A 260 -7.97 7.54 22.72
C ASN A 260 -8.02 8.95 22.10
N ALA A 261 -8.20 9.04 20.78
CA ALA A 261 -8.15 10.31 20.08
C ALA A 261 -9.21 11.31 20.56
N ALA A 262 -10.44 10.84 20.78
CA ALA A 262 -11.56 11.68 21.15
C ALA A 262 -11.40 12.22 22.58
N ALA A 263 -11.04 11.35 23.53
CA ALA A 263 -10.81 11.75 24.91
C ALA A 263 -9.63 12.73 25.02
N TYR A 264 -8.52 12.48 24.31
CA TYR A 264 -7.36 13.38 24.31
C TYR A 264 -7.72 14.77 23.79
N ARG A 265 -8.42 14.86 22.65
CA ARG A 265 -8.88 16.13 22.06
C ARG A 265 -9.86 16.87 22.96
N GLN A 266 -10.77 16.16 23.62
CA GLN A 266 -11.72 16.77 24.55
C GLN A 266 -11.02 17.43 25.74
N GLN A 267 -9.93 16.84 26.24
CA GLN A 267 -9.14 17.41 27.32
C GLN A 267 -8.18 18.52 26.87
N ASN A 268 -7.79 18.54 25.59
CA ASN A 268 -6.78 19.44 25.04
C ASN A 268 -7.30 20.22 23.81
N PRO A 269 -8.50 20.82 23.82
CA PRO A 269 -9.18 21.28 22.60
C PRO A 269 -8.42 22.36 21.81
N ASN A 270 -7.62 23.18 22.50
CA ASN A 270 -6.83 24.27 21.89
C ASN A 270 -5.36 23.91 21.69
N ASP A 271 -4.94 22.71 22.07
CA ASP A 271 -3.55 22.26 22.04
C ASP A 271 -3.30 21.27 20.89
N GLY A 272 -3.82 21.61 19.71
CA GLY A 272 -3.52 20.90 18.47
C GLY A 272 -2.01 20.81 18.24
N ILE A 273 -1.56 19.65 17.80
CA ILE A 273 -0.18 19.39 17.39
C ILE A 273 0.05 19.93 15.98
N ALA A 274 -0.89 19.73 15.07
CA ALA A 274 -0.77 20.22 13.70
C ALA A 274 -0.77 21.77 13.66
N ASN A 275 0.13 22.34 12.87
CA ASN A 275 0.20 23.78 12.65
C ASN A 275 0.37 24.06 11.15
N ARG A 276 -0.51 24.92 10.61
CA ARG A 276 -0.55 25.28 9.18
C ARG A 276 -0.20 26.75 8.92
N ARG A 277 0.62 27.37 9.77
CA ARG A 277 1.07 28.75 9.55
C ARG A 277 1.90 28.87 8.26
N GLY A 278 1.53 29.81 7.40
CA GLY A 278 2.30 30.17 6.19
C GLY A 278 2.29 29.12 5.07
N GLY A 279 1.32 28.19 5.08
CA GLY A 279 1.19 27.17 4.03
C GLY A 279 2.08 25.94 4.20
N ASN A 280 3.00 25.93 5.17
CA ASN A 280 3.77 24.74 5.53
C ASN A 280 3.05 23.94 6.61
N ALA A 281 2.83 22.65 6.37
CA ALA A 281 2.42 21.71 7.40
C ALA A 281 3.60 21.49 8.36
N THR A 282 3.48 22.01 9.57
CA THR A 282 4.46 21.87 10.66
C THR A 282 3.75 21.31 11.89
N ILE A 283 4.50 20.96 12.93
CA ILE A 283 3.92 20.59 14.22
C ILE A 283 4.36 21.52 15.35
N ASN A 284 3.52 21.67 16.37
CA ASN A 284 3.88 22.30 17.63
C ASN A 284 4.68 21.29 18.48
N PRO A 285 5.99 21.50 18.70
CA PRO A 285 6.84 20.51 19.37
C PRO A 285 6.44 20.28 20.83
N ASN A 286 5.94 21.31 21.53
CA ASN A 286 5.52 21.18 22.93
C ASN A 286 4.27 20.30 23.05
N ASN A 287 3.30 20.47 22.15
CA ASN A 287 2.09 19.67 22.14
C ASN A 287 2.38 18.21 21.72
N ALA A 288 3.30 18.01 20.77
CA ALA A 288 3.74 16.67 20.37
C ALA A 288 4.48 15.96 21.51
N ALA A 289 5.34 16.67 22.24
CA ALA A 289 6.02 16.14 23.43
C ALA A 289 5.03 15.76 24.54
N ARG A 290 3.98 16.57 24.75
CA ARG A 290 2.91 16.26 25.72
C ARG A 290 2.17 14.97 25.38
N LEU A 291 1.79 14.77 24.12
CA LEU A 291 1.13 13.55 23.67
C LEU A 291 1.99 12.31 24.00
N ARG A 292 3.29 12.37 23.67
CA ARG A 292 4.25 11.31 23.97
C ARG A 292 4.37 11.05 25.47
N GLN A 293 4.47 12.11 26.28
CA GLN A 293 4.58 12.00 27.72
C GLN A 293 3.33 11.32 28.32
N ILE A 294 2.13 11.70 27.85
CA ILE A 294 0.87 11.08 28.29
C ILE A 294 0.83 9.61 27.90
N ALA A 295 1.16 9.27 26.65
CA ALA A 295 1.17 7.90 26.17
C ALA A 295 2.13 6.99 26.96
N ARG A 296 3.32 7.50 27.27
CA ARG A 296 4.41 6.76 27.94
C ARG A 296 4.38 6.86 29.47
N ASN A 297 3.39 7.54 30.05
CA ASN A 297 3.28 7.66 31.50
C ASN A 297 3.09 6.26 32.14
N GLU A 298 3.91 5.94 33.14
CA GLU A 298 3.83 4.68 33.89
C GLU A 298 2.47 4.50 34.58
N ARG A 299 1.86 5.60 35.02
CA ARG A 299 0.54 5.65 35.66
C ARG A 299 -0.40 6.53 34.84
N PRO A 300 -0.92 6.04 33.70
CA PRO A 300 -1.77 6.84 32.83
C PRO A 300 -3.16 7.08 33.43
N ASP A 301 -3.83 8.14 32.96
CA ASP A 301 -5.28 8.25 33.08
C ASP A 301 -5.92 7.26 32.10
N ASN A 302 -6.56 6.21 32.65
CA ASN A 302 -7.21 5.15 31.87
C ASN A 302 -8.38 5.66 31.01
N LYS A 303 -8.87 6.89 31.22
CA LYS A 303 -9.84 7.52 30.32
C LYS A 303 -9.23 7.97 29.00
N ILE A 304 -7.92 8.22 28.99
CA ILE A 304 -7.18 8.74 27.83
C ILE A 304 -6.30 7.67 27.23
N VAL A 305 -5.57 6.91 28.04
CA VAL A 305 -4.61 5.91 27.56
C VAL A 305 -5.06 4.54 27.99
N GLN A 306 -5.27 3.68 27.02
CA GLN A 306 -5.48 2.27 27.24
C GLN A 306 -4.14 1.56 27.23
N VAL A 307 -3.81 0.88 28.33
CA VAL A 307 -2.64 0.00 28.43
C VAL A 307 -3.09 -1.43 28.14
N ASN A 308 -2.70 -1.92 26.97
CA ASN A 308 -2.86 -3.32 26.61
C ASN A 308 -1.69 -4.08 27.21
N HIS A 309 -1.96 -4.84 28.26
CA HIS A 309 -1.00 -5.80 28.74
C HIS A 309 -0.82 -6.84 27.63
N PRO A 310 0.41 -7.21 27.23
CA PRO A 310 0.60 -8.44 26.50
C PRO A 310 0.04 -9.54 27.42
N GLY A 311 -1.13 -10.07 27.06
CA GLY A 311 -1.61 -11.28 27.69
C GLY A 311 -0.48 -12.31 27.56
N PRO A 312 -0.15 -13.08 28.60
CA PRO A 312 0.86 -14.10 28.45
C PRO A 312 0.44 -14.97 27.27
N ALA A 313 1.27 -15.01 26.22
CA ALA A 313 1.21 -16.07 25.23
C ALA A 313 1.07 -17.36 26.03
N ALA A 314 0.01 -18.14 25.77
CA ALA A 314 -0.36 -19.31 26.55
C ALA A 314 0.87 -20.21 26.76
N ARG A 315 1.55 -20.04 27.90
CA ARG A 315 2.51 -20.99 28.41
C ARG A 315 1.69 -22.12 29.01
N PRO A 316 1.96 -23.39 28.70
CA PRO A 316 1.34 -24.48 29.44
C PRO A 316 1.79 -24.34 30.90
N ASN A 317 0.87 -23.97 31.77
CA ASN A 317 1.13 -23.80 33.19
C ASN A 317 1.41 -25.19 33.79
N PRO A 318 2.56 -25.42 34.46
CA PRO A 318 2.72 -26.60 35.30
C PRO A 318 2.03 -26.34 36.64
N GLU A 319 1.21 -27.31 37.05
CA GLU A 319 0.73 -27.53 38.42
C GLU A 319 -0.22 -26.48 39.02
N ASN A 320 -1.51 -26.78 38.95
CA ASN A 320 -2.31 -26.90 40.17
C ASN A 320 -3.45 -27.90 39.95
N GLY A 321 -3.43 -28.96 40.75
CA GLY A 321 -4.40 -30.04 40.71
C GLY A 321 -5.74 -29.61 41.29
N ALA A 322 -6.74 -29.47 40.43
CA ALA A 322 -8.15 -29.66 40.78
C ALA A 322 -8.93 -30.00 39.51
N ARG A 323 -9.38 -31.26 39.39
CA ARG A 323 -10.38 -31.67 38.40
C ARG A 323 -11.69 -30.91 38.68
N PRO A 324 -12.39 -30.43 37.64
CA PRO A 324 -13.68 -31.08 37.34
C PRO A 324 -14.06 -31.14 35.84
N ASN A 325 -14.66 -32.29 35.50
CA ASN A 325 -15.67 -32.57 34.47
C ASN A 325 -15.49 -32.14 33.01
N GLN A 326 -15.21 -33.16 32.19
CA GLN A 326 -15.54 -33.23 30.75
C GLN A 326 -17.04 -33.42 30.52
N PRO A 327 -17.57 -32.82 29.42
CA PRO A 327 -18.59 -33.47 28.60
C PRO A 327 -18.03 -33.79 27.20
N ASN A 328 -17.87 -35.09 26.97
CA ASN A 328 -18.11 -35.85 25.74
C ASN A 328 -18.02 -35.15 24.37
N ALA A 329 -17.02 -35.54 23.55
CA ALA A 329 -17.08 -35.47 22.09
C ALA A 329 -16.49 -36.74 21.46
N ARG A 330 -17.19 -37.26 20.45
CA ARG A 330 -17.16 -38.63 19.91
C ARG A 330 -15.88 -38.98 19.12
N PRO A 331 -15.45 -40.26 19.12
CA PRO A 331 -14.30 -40.73 18.35
C PRO A 331 -14.72 -41.20 16.95
N GLY A 332 -14.16 -40.60 15.89
CA GLY A 332 -14.41 -41.01 14.50
C GLY A 332 -13.24 -40.79 13.53
N ASP A 333 -12.53 -39.66 13.60
CA ASP A 333 -11.67 -39.27 12.46
C ASP A 333 -10.16 -39.52 12.63
N ASN A 334 -9.73 -40.15 13.72
CA ASN A 334 -8.30 -40.23 14.09
C ASN A 334 -7.58 -41.54 13.69
N GLN A 335 -8.25 -42.44 12.96
CA GLN A 335 -7.72 -43.78 12.64
C GLN A 335 -7.09 -43.85 11.23
N ALA A 336 -7.63 -43.12 10.25
CA ALA A 336 -7.12 -43.11 8.88
C ALA A 336 -5.75 -42.42 8.74
N GLN A 337 -5.53 -41.35 9.51
CA GLN A 337 -4.27 -40.58 9.46
C GLN A 337 -3.09 -41.32 10.11
N ARG A 338 -3.37 -42.18 11.11
CA ARG A 338 -2.36 -43.00 11.79
C ARG A 338 -1.93 -44.21 10.95
N GLN A 339 -2.82 -44.79 10.16
CA GLN A 339 -2.47 -45.90 9.26
C GLN A 339 -1.60 -45.46 8.07
N GLN A 340 -1.85 -44.28 7.50
CA GLN A 340 -1.01 -43.74 6.41
C GLN A 340 0.43 -43.41 6.87
N GLN A 341 0.60 -42.84 8.07
CA GLN A 341 1.94 -42.56 8.61
C GLN A 341 2.72 -43.83 8.98
N ALA A 342 2.05 -44.92 9.38
CA ALA A 342 2.68 -46.20 9.67
C ALA A 342 3.18 -46.90 8.39
N GLN A 343 2.40 -46.84 7.30
CA GLN A 343 2.80 -47.43 6.01
C GLN A 343 3.98 -46.70 5.36
N GLN A 344 4.04 -45.37 5.44
CA GLN A 344 5.18 -44.59 4.92
C GLN A 344 6.49 -44.90 5.65
N ARG A 345 6.45 -45.10 6.97
CA ARG A 345 7.64 -45.50 7.74
C ARG A 345 8.13 -46.90 7.38
N LEU A 346 7.22 -47.84 7.14
CA LEU A 346 7.60 -49.21 6.76
C LEU A 346 8.30 -49.24 5.38
N GLN A 347 7.82 -48.45 4.41
CA GLN A 347 8.45 -48.35 3.09
C GLN A 347 9.84 -47.71 3.14
N GLN A 348 10.04 -46.66 3.94
CA GLN A 348 11.37 -46.07 4.13
C GLN A 348 12.35 -47.04 4.81
N GLN A 349 11.87 -47.84 5.76
CA GLN A 349 12.71 -48.78 6.49
C GLN A 349 13.10 -50.01 5.64
N GLN A 350 12.27 -50.41 4.67
CA GLN A 350 12.59 -51.45 3.70
C GLN A 350 13.61 -50.96 2.65
N ALA A 351 13.47 -49.73 2.15
CA ALA A 351 14.41 -49.15 1.18
C ALA A 351 15.84 -49.01 1.73
N GLN A 352 16.00 -48.62 3.01
CA GLN A 352 17.31 -48.55 3.66
C GLN A 352 17.94 -49.94 3.88
N ARG A 353 17.12 -50.97 4.13
CA ARG A 353 17.60 -52.35 4.33
C ARG A 353 18.08 -52.98 3.01
N GLN A 354 17.42 -52.66 1.89
CA GLN A 354 17.85 -53.09 0.55
C GLN A 354 19.22 -52.50 0.18
N GLN A 355 19.45 -51.21 0.43
CA GLN A 355 20.74 -50.56 0.17
C GLN A 355 21.90 -51.13 1.01
N GLN A 356 21.64 -51.55 2.25
CA GLN A 356 22.66 -52.19 3.08
C GLN A 356 23.01 -53.62 2.63
N LEU A 357 22.06 -54.34 2.02
CA LEU A 357 22.30 -55.68 1.47
C LEU A 357 23.14 -55.61 0.18
N ASP A 358 22.85 -54.65 -0.71
CA ASP A 358 23.63 -54.45 -1.94
C ASP A 358 25.09 -54.05 -1.67
N GLN A 359 25.33 -53.24 -0.62
CA GLN A 359 26.69 -52.89 -0.19
C GLN A 359 27.46 -54.08 0.39
N ARG A 360 26.78 -54.99 1.11
CA ARG A 360 27.41 -56.21 1.63
C ARG A 360 27.74 -57.20 0.50
N GLN A 361 26.87 -57.32 -0.50
CA GLN A 361 27.11 -58.20 -1.64
C GLN A 361 28.30 -57.74 -2.50
N ASN A 362 28.42 -56.43 -2.73
CA ASN A 362 29.57 -55.87 -3.47
C ASN A 362 30.90 -56.07 -2.74
N ASN A 363 30.94 -55.94 -1.41
CA ASN A 363 32.16 -56.18 -0.63
C ASN A 363 32.57 -57.67 -0.59
N GLN A 364 31.61 -58.59 -0.70
CA GLN A 364 31.88 -60.03 -0.71
C GLN A 364 32.45 -60.48 -2.07
N THR A 365 31.90 -59.97 -3.18
CA THR A 365 32.39 -60.26 -4.54
C THR A 365 33.81 -59.73 -4.78
N GLN A 366 34.13 -58.56 -4.21
CA GLN A 366 35.46 -57.96 -4.34
C GLN A 366 36.55 -58.76 -3.58
N ARG A 367 36.22 -59.33 -2.42
CA ARG A 367 37.13 -60.24 -1.68
C ARG A 367 37.35 -61.58 -2.39
N GLN A 368 36.32 -62.12 -3.05
CA GLN A 368 36.43 -63.38 -3.80
C GLN A 368 37.32 -63.25 -5.04
N GLN A 369 37.25 -62.13 -5.76
CA GLN A 369 38.14 -61.85 -6.90
C GLN A 369 39.61 -61.68 -6.47
N GLN A 370 39.86 -61.08 -5.29
CA GLN A 370 41.20 -60.93 -4.74
C GLN A 370 41.84 -62.28 -4.34
N GLN A 371 41.04 -63.21 -3.79
CA GLN A 371 41.51 -64.55 -3.44
C GLN A 371 41.75 -65.46 -4.66
N GLN A 372 41.02 -65.27 -5.77
CA GLN A 372 41.27 -66.00 -7.01
C GLN A 372 42.57 -65.54 -7.70
N ALA A 373 42.86 -64.23 -7.69
CA ALA A 373 44.10 -63.68 -8.26
C ALA A 373 45.37 -64.19 -7.52
N GLN A 374 45.33 -64.28 -6.19
CA GLN A 374 46.44 -64.82 -5.40
C GLN A 374 46.67 -66.33 -5.64
N ARG A 375 45.61 -67.10 -5.89
CA ARG A 375 45.71 -68.55 -6.14
C ARG A 375 46.31 -68.87 -7.52
N GLN A 376 46.07 -68.01 -8.52
CA GLN A 376 46.66 -68.13 -9.85
C GLN A 376 48.18 -67.86 -9.86
N GLN A 377 48.65 -66.91 -9.05
CA GLN A 377 50.10 -66.66 -8.87
C GLN A 377 50.83 -67.84 -8.22
N GLN A 378 50.20 -68.53 -7.26
CA GLN A 378 50.79 -69.71 -6.61
C GLN A 378 50.86 -70.96 -7.50
N LEU A 379 50.01 -71.07 -8.52
CA LEU A 379 50.02 -72.18 -9.48
C LEU A 379 51.10 -72.01 -10.55
N GLN A 380 51.44 -70.78 -10.94
CA GLN A 380 52.54 -70.52 -11.88
C GLN A 380 53.93 -70.78 -11.27
N GLN A 381 54.13 -70.51 -9.97
CA GLN A 381 55.37 -70.86 -9.28
C GLN A 381 55.57 -72.39 -9.20
N ARG A 382 54.50 -73.16 -9.01
CA ARG A 382 54.57 -74.62 -8.86
C ARG A 382 54.87 -75.37 -10.18
N GLN A 383 54.57 -74.77 -11.34
CA GLN A 383 54.92 -75.33 -12.65
C GLN A 383 56.38 -75.09 -13.04
N GLN A 384 57.04 -74.06 -12.49
CA GLN A 384 58.48 -73.85 -12.68
C GLN A 384 59.32 -74.85 -11.86
N ASP A 385 58.85 -75.26 -10.68
CA ASP A 385 59.56 -76.23 -9.82
C ASP A 385 59.48 -77.69 -10.31
N GLN A 386 58.53 -78.03 -11.19
CA GLN A 386 58.42 -79.39 -11.76
C GLN A 386 59.27 -79.62 -13.02
N ARG A 387 59.73 -78.56 -13.71
CA ARG A 387 60.57 -78.68 -14.91
C ARG A 387 62.05 -78.95 -14.63
N VAL A 388 62.48 -78.94 -13.36
CA VAL A 388 63.88 -79.13 -12.97
C VAL A 388 64.19 -80.57 -12.51
N LYS A 389 63.22 -81.49 -12.57
CA LYS A 389 63.32 -82.83 -11.96
C LYS A 389 63.47 -84.02 -12.91
N SER A 390 63.74 -83.81 -14.19
CA SER A 390 63.86 -84.89 -15.18
C SER A 390 64.93 -84.60 -16.23
N GLU A 391 66.21 -84.76 -15.88
CA GLU A 391 67.30 -84.91 -16.87
C GLU A 391 68.56 -85.40 -16.14
N GLN A 392 68.61 -86.68 -15.79
CA GLN A 392 69.85 -87.31 -15.28
C GLN A 392 69.90 -88.83 -15.52
N GLN A 393 70.45 -89.22 -16.67
CA GLN A 393 71.05 -90.55 -17.00
C GLN A 393 71.57 -90.44 -18.46
N ASN A 394 72.80 -90.76 -18.89
CA ASN A 394 73.84 -91.69 -18.44
C ASN A 394 75.24 -91.29 -19.01
N ARG A 395 76.28 -91.77 -18.30
CA ARG A 395 77.78 -91.78 -18.45
C ARG A 395 78.42 -92.06 -19.86
N PRO A 396 79.77 -92.11 -20.05
CA PRO A 396 80.94 -91.62 -19.24
C PRO A 396 82.17 -91.04 -20.05
N GLN A 397 83.20 -90.62 -19.28
CA GLN A 397 84.67 -90.76 -19.50
C GLN A 397 85.51 -89.73 -20.29
N SER A 398 86.33 -88.96 -19.54
CA SER A 398 87.81 -88.81 -19.63
C SER A 398 88.23 -87.47 -18.97
N GLN A 399 89.23 -87.50 -18.08
CA GLN A 399 89.23 -86.67 -16.87
C GLN A 399 90.26 -85.53 -16.80
N GLN A 400 90.77 -85.02 -17.94
CA GLN A 400 91.86 -84.01 -17.87
C GLN A 400 91.76 -82.79 -18.78
N GLU A 401 90.73 -82.67 -19.64
CA GLU A 401 90.47 -81.44 -20.44
C GLU A 401 89.23 -80.64 -19.97
N GLN A 402 88.49 -81.14 -18.97
CA GLN A 402 87.15 -80.68 -18.62
C GLN A 402 87.09 -79.55 -17.55
N GLN A 403 88.23 -79.00 -17.13
CA GLN A 403 88.29 -77.93 -16.10
C GLN A 403 88.32 -76.53 -16.72
N ALA A 404 88.91 -76.35 -17.90
CA ALA A 404 88.92 -75.07 -18.61
C ALA A 404 87.58 -74.75 -19.31
N GLN A 405 86.93 -75.74 -19.94
CA GLN A 405 85.63 -75.54 -20.61
C GLN A 405 84.47 -75.31 -19.63
N ARG A 406 84.52 -75.85 -18.40
CA ARG A 406 83.44 -75.70 -17.41
C ARG A 406 83.31 -74.27 -16.88
N GLN A 407 84.43 -73.55 -16.73
CA GLN A 407 84.41 -72.16 -16.31
C GLN A 407 83.81 -71.25 -17.41
N GLN A 408 84.17 -71.47 -18.68
CA GLN A 408 83.56 -70.73 -19.80
C GLN A 408 82.06 -71.04 -19.95
N GLN A 409 81.66 -72.31 -19.82
CA GLN A 409 80.25 -72.70 -19.99
C GLN A 409 79.35 -72.22 -18.84
N VAL A 410 79.88 -72.14 -17.61
CA VAL A 410 79.16 -71.56 -16.47
C VAL A 410 78.98 -70.06 -16.65
N GLN A 411 80.02 -69.35 -17.11
CA GLN A 411 79.97 -67.90 -17.33
C GLN A 411 79.02 -67.52 -18.48
N GLN A 412 79.04 -68.29 -19.57
CA GLN A 412 78.13 -68.10 -20.71
C GLN A 412 76.67 -68.38 -20.35
N ARG A 413 76.41 -69.41 -19.52
CA ARG A 413 75.08 -69.72 -18.99
C ARG A 413 74.57 -68.61 -18.06
N GLN A 414 75.46 -68.00 -17.27
CA GLN A 414 75.11 -66.90 -16.38
C GLN A 414 74.73 -65.64 -17.16
N GLN A 415 75.46 -65.30 -18.23
CA GLN A 415 75.08 -64.21 -19.14
C GLN A 415 73.75 -64.47 -19.86
N GLN A 416 73.52 -65.68 -20.38
CA GLN A 416 72.23 -66.03 -21.00
C GLN A 416 71.06 -65.91 -20.03
N GLN A 417 71.25 -66.33 -18.79
CA GLN A 417 70.21 -66.28 -17.76
C GLN A 417 69.94 -64.84 -17.29
N GLN A 418 70.92 -63.95 -17.39
CA GLN A 418 70.76 -62.52 -17.10
C GLN A 418 70.01 -61.82 -18.24
N ALA A 419 70.39 -62.10 -19.49
CA ALA A 419 69.70 -61.59 -20.68
C ALA A 419 68.23 -62.03 -20.76
N GLN A 420 67.92 -63.30 -20.45
CA GLN A 420 66.53 -63.77 -20.37
C GLN A 420 65.71 -63.03 -19.30
N ARG A 421 66.33 -62.71 -18.17
CA ARG A 421 65.65 -62.01 -17.06
C ARG A 421 65.32 -60.57 -17.43
N GLU A 422 66.25 -59.89 -18.09
CA GLU A 422 66.03 -58.53 -18.62
C GLU A 422 64.94 -58.52 -19.68
N GLN A 423 64.96 -59.48 -20.62
CA GLN A 423 63.94 -59.58 -21.67
C GLN A 423 62.54 -59.84 -21.08
N GLN A 424 62.45 -60.66 -20.03
CA GLN A 424 61.18 -60.95 -19.35
C GLN A 424 60.65 -59.76 -18.53
N LEU A 425 61.54 -58.96 -17.94
CA LEU A 425 61.19 -57.70 -17.27
C LEU A 425 60.68 -56.66 -18.27
N GLN A 426 61.35 -56.54 -19.42
CA GLN A 426 60.96 -55.60 -20.47
C GLN A 426 59.59 -55.96 -21.06
N GLN A 427 59.33 -57.26 -21.27
CA GLN A 427 58.05 -57.75 -21.76
C GLN A 427 56.91 -57.52 -20.75
N ARG A 428 57.19 -57.68 -19.45
CA ARG A 428 56.23 -57.37 -18.37
C ARG A 428 55.89 -55.88 -18.32
N GLN A 429 56.90 -55.01 -18.42
CA GLN A 429 56.70 -53.55 -18.47
C GLN A 429 55.85 -53.13 -19.68
N GLN A 430 56.10 -53.70 -20.85
CA GLN A 430 55.29 -53.45 -22.04
C GLN A 430 53.83 -53.87 -21.85
N GLN A 431 53.58 -55.03 -21.23
CA GLN A 431 52.22 -55.49 -20.93
C GLN A 431 51.50 -54.57 -19.94
N GLU A 432 52.16 -54.13 -18.87
CA GLU A 432 51.60 -53.21 -17.89
C GLU A 432 51.26 -51.86 -18.51
N GLN A 433 52.13 -51.30 -19.35
CA GLN A 433 51.84 -50.06 -20.09
C GLN A 433 50.62 -50.21 -21.00
N GLN A 434 50.54 -51.31 -21.75
CA GLN A 434 49.42 -51.54 -22.68
C GLN A 434 48.09 -51.79 -21.95
N GLN A 435 48.13 -52.33 -20.73
CA GLN A 435 46.96 -52.53 -19.88
C GLN A 435 46.49 -51.22 -19.24
N ALA A 436 47.42 -50.38 -18.77
CA ALA A 436 47.13 -49.04 -18.26
C ALA A 436 46.50 -48.15 -19.33
N GLN A 437 47.02 -48.19 -20.56
CA GLN A 437 46.50 -47.40 -21.68
C GLN A 437 45.07 -47.81 -22.05
N ARG A 438 44.75 -49.11 -22.05
CA ARG A 438 43.38 -49.62 -22.27
C ARG A 438 42.41 -49.18 -21.18
N GLN A 439 42.82 -49.23 -19.91
CA GLN A 439 41.98 -48.75 -18.80
C GLN A 439 41.67 -47.26 -18.92
N GLN A 440 42.68 -46.45 -19.25
CA GLN A 440 42.52 -45.02 -19.41
C GLN A 440 41.54 -44.68 -20.55
N GLN A 441 41.67 -45.36 -21.69
CA GLN A 441 40.78 -45.19 -22.84
C GLN A 441 39.32 -45.56 -22.50
N GLN A 442 39.12 -46.67 -21.79
CA GLN A 442 37.79 -47.13 -21.38
C GLN A 442 37.14 -46.21 -20.33
N GLN A 443 37.94 -45.58 -19.48
CA GLN A 443 37.48 -44.59 -18.50
C GLN A 443 37.04 -43.30 -19.19
N GLN A 444 37.80 -42.83 -20.18
CA GLN A 444 37.48 -41.66 -20.99
C GLN A 444 36.17 -41.85 -21.78
N GLN A 445 35.98 -43.04 -22.37
CA GLN A 445 34.79 -43.38 -23.13
C GLN A 445 33.53 -43.39 -22.26
N ARG A 446 33.61 -43.95 -21.04
CA ARG A 446 32.52 -43.88 -20.04
C ARG A 446 32.17 -42.44 -19.65
N GLN A 447 33.17 -41.59 -19.51
CA GLN A 447 32.99 -40.20 -19.11
C GLN A 447 32.26 -39.38 -20.18
N GLN A 448 32.63 -39.58 -21.46
CA GLN A 448 31.93 -38.98 -22.60
C GLN A 448 30.47 -39.46 -22.69
N GLN A 449 30.23 -40.76 -22.48
CA GLN A 449 28.88 -41.32 -22.56
C GLN A 449 27.96 -40.75 -21.48
N MET A 450 28.47 -40.57 -20.26
CA MET A 450 27.71 -39.94 -19.17
C MET A 450 27.43 -38.46 -19.43
N GLN A 451 28.37 -37.72 -20.02
CA GLN A 451 28.15 -36.32 -20.39
C GLN A 451 27.08 -36.17 -21.47
N ALA A 452 27.13 -37.00 -22.51
CA ALA A 452 26.12 -37.00 -23.58
C ALA A 452 24.71 -37.29 -23.02
N GLN A 453 24.59 -38.28 -22.14
CA GLN A 453 23.31 -38.63 -21.52
C GLN A 453 22.77 -37.50 -20.64
N ARG A 454 23.65 -36.80 -19.91
CA ARG A 454 23.29 -35.67 -19.07
C ARG A 454 22.79 -34.47 -19.90
N GLN A 455 23.47 -34.15 -21.00
CA GLN A 455 23.04 -33.11 -21.93
C GLN A 455 21.67 -33.42 -22.54
N GLN A 456 21.44 -34.67 -22.96
CA GLN A 456 20.17 -35.07 -23.57
C GLN A 456 19.00 -34.93 -22.59
N GLN A 457 19.21 -35.30 -21.32
CA GLN A 457 18.20 -35.17 -20.27
C GLN A 457 17.90 -33.70 -19.92
N GLU A 458 18.91 -32.84 -19.96
CA GLU A 458 18.77 -31.41 -19.72
C GLU A 458 17.98 -30.72 -20.85
N GLN A 459 18.23 -31.13 -22.10
CA GLN A 459 17.52 -30.65 -23.28
C GLN A 459 16.04 -31.04 -23.27
N GLN A 460 15.72 -32.28 -22.88
CA GLN A 460 14.34 -32.73 -22.68
C GLN A 460 13.62 -31.90 -21.59
N ARG A 461 14.31 -31.64 -20.48
CA ARG A 461 13.75 -30.85 -19.37
C ARG A 461 13.48 -29.40 -19.78
N GLN A 462 14.35 -28.80 -20.60
CA GLN A 462 14.12 -27.46 -21.16
C GLN A 462 12.91 -27.41 -22.09
N GLN A 463 12.77 -28.38 -23.01
CA GLN A 463 11.60 -28.45 -23.89
C GLN A 463 10.28 -28.58 -23.10
N GLN A 464 10.27 -29.41 -22.06
CA GLN A 464 9.08 -29.62 -21.24
C GLN A 464 8.67 -28.35 -20.49
N MET A 465 9.65 -27.60 -19.94
CA MET A 465 9.38 -26.30 -19.33
C MET A 465 8.89 -25.25 -20.34
N GLN A 466 9.43 -25.25 -21.56
CA GLN A 466 9.00 -24.32 -22.60
C GLN A 466 7.53 -24.56 -23.01
N ALA A 467 7.16 -25.83 -23.20
CA ALA A 467 5.79 -26.21 -23.50
C ALA A 467 4.82 -25.82 -22.37
N GLN A 468 5.21 -26.06 -21.12
CA GLN A 468 4.39 -25.69 -19.96
C GLN A 468 4.22 -24.17 -19.85
N ARG A 469 5.28 -23.41 -20.14
CA ARG A 469 5.26 -21.94 -20.11
C ARG A 469 4.33 -21.38 -21.20
N GLN A 470 4.38 -21.92 -22.42
CA GLN A 470 3.46 -21.53 -23.49
C GLN A 470 2.00 -21.82 -23.14
N GLN A 471 1.71 -23.00 -22.59
CA GLN A 471 0.34 -23.37 -22.20
C GLN A 471 -0.22 -22.43 -21.12
N GLN A 472 0.61 -22.06 -20.14
CA GLN A 472 0.23 -21.14 -19.07
C GLN A 472 0.01 -19.71 -19.58
N GLU A 473 0.77 -19.28 -20.60
CA GLU A 473 0.63 -17.97 -21.23
C GLU A 473 -0.67 -17.87 -22.05
N GLN A 474 -1.04 -18.97 -22.75
CA GLN A 474 -2.29 -19.07 -23.49
C GLN A 474 -3.53 -19.00 -22.57
N GLN A 475 -3.50 -19.71 -21.45
CA GLN A 475 -4.55 -19.62 -20.42
C GLN A 475 -4.68 -18.20 -19.87
N ARG A 476 -3.54 -17.53 -19.63
CA ARG A 476 -3.52 -16.15 -19.13
C ARG A 476 -4.16 -15.17 -20.12
N GLN A 477 -3.88 -15.33 -21.42
CA GLN A 477 -4.48 -14.50 -22.46
C GLN A 477 -6.00 -14.68 -22.54
N GLN A 478 -6.51 -15.93 -22.48
CA GLN A 478 -7.95 -16.19 -22.45
C GLN A 478 -8.63 -15.56 -21.23
N GLN A 479 -8.00 -15.68 -20.06
CA GLN A 479 -8.55 -15.12 -18.82
C GLN A 479 -8.60 -13.58 -18.87
N MET A 480 -7.55 -12.94 -19.41
CA MET A 480 -7.54 -11.49 -19.61
C MET A 480 -8.61 -11.02 -20.61
N GLN A 481 -8.83 -11.75 -21.70
CA GLN A 481 -9.88 -11.43 -22.66
C GLN A 481 -11.27 -11.51 -22.03
N ALA A 482 -11.56 -12.58 -21.27
CA ALA A 482 -12.82 -12.73 -20.56
C ALA A 482 -13.05 -11.61 -19.54
N GLN A 483 -12.00 -11.25 -18.79
CA GLN A 483 -12.08 -10.17 -17.81
C GLN A 483 -12.30 -8.80 -18.46
N ARG A 484 -11.67 -8.55 -19.62
CA ARG A 484 -11.86 -7.31 -20.38
C ARG A 484 -13.29 -7.19 -20.90
N GLN A 485 -13.86 -8.27 -21.44
CA GLN A 485 -15.27 -8.28 -21.87
C GLN A 485 -16.24 -8.02 -20.72
N GLN A 486 -16.01 -8.65 -19.56
CA GLN A 486 -16.87 -8.47 -18.39
C GLN A 486 -16.81 -7.02 -17.87
N GLN A 487 -15.62 -6.42 -17.87
CA GLN A 487 -15.43 -5.03 -17.46
C GLN A 487 -16.10 -4.04 -18.44
N GLU A 488 -16.10 -4.35 -19.73
CA GLU A 488 -16.76 -3.54 -20.76
C GLU A 488 -18.29 -3.59 -20.60
N GLN A 489 -18.84 -4.77 -20.31
CA GLN A 489 -20.27 -4.95 -19.99
C GLN A 489 -20.69 -4.17 -18.74
N GLN A 490 -19.91 -4.23 -17.66
CA GLN A 490 -20.17 -3.43 -16.46
C GLN A 490 -20.15 -1.92 -16.76
N ARG A 491 -19.19 -1.48 -17.58
CA ARG A 491 -19.07 -0.07 -17.96
C ARG A 491 -20.30 0.41 -18.75
N GLN A 492 -20.81 -0.42 -19.65
CA GLN A 492 -22.04 -0.11 -20.41
C GLN A 492 -23.27 -0.04 -19.48
N GLN A 493 -23.43 -0.98 -18.56
CA GLN A 493 -24.53 -0.95 -17.58
C GLN A 493 -24.46 0.29 -16.70
N GLN A 494 -23.27 0.66 -16.22
CA GLN A 494 -23.09 1.83 -15.38
C GLN A 494 -23.39 3.14 -16.13
N MET A 495 -22.99 3.25 -17.40
CA MET A 495 -23.37 4.39 -18.24
C MET A 495 -24.88 4.47 -18.47
N GLN A 496 -25.56 3.34 -18.70
CA GLN A 496 -27.02 3.34 -18.84
C GLN A 496 -27.72 3.78 -17.55
N ALA A 497 -27.29 3.26 -16.40
CA ALA A 497 -27.84 3.66 -15.10
C ALA A 497 -27.62 5.15 -14.83
N GLN A 498 -26.44 5.68 -15.14
CA GLN A 498 -26.14 7.10 -14.96
C GLN A 498 -26.99 7.98 -15.87
N ARG A 499 -27.21 7.56 -17.13
CA ARG A 499 -28.06 8.27 -18.08
C ARG A 499 -29.52 8.31 -17.61
N GLN A 500 -30.06 7.20 -17.10
CA GLN A 500 -31.40 7.15 -16.51
C GLN A 500 -31.53 8.04 -15.28
N GLN A 501 -30.53 8.05 -14.39
CA GLN A 501 -30.54 8.89 -13.20
C GLN A 501 -30.53 10.38 -13.55
N GLN A 502 -29.73 10.75 -14.56
CA GLN A 502 -29.66 12.14 -15.04
C GLN A 502 -30.98 12.57 -15.69
N GLU A 503 -31.68 11.66 -16.38
CA GLU A 503 -32.99 11.92 -16.98
C GLU A 503 -34.07 12.11 -15.92
N GLN A 504 -34.06 11.29 -14.86
CA GLN A 504 -34.92 11.47 -13.68
C GLN A 504 -34.69 12.81 -12.99
N GLN A 505 -33.44 13.20 -12.75
CA GLN A 505 -33.13 14.51 -12.16
C GLN A 505 -33.66 15.66 -13.02
N ARG A 506 -33.50 15.55 -14.35
CA ARG A 506 -34.00 16.56 -15.29
C ARG A 506 -35.52 16.69 -15.23
N GLN A 507 -36.24 15.58 -15.12
CA GLN A 507 -37.69 15.57 -14.96
C GLN A 507 -38.14 16.19 -13.62
N GLN A 508 -37.47 15.84 -12.51
CA GLN A 508 -37.75 16.43 -11.21
C GLN A 508 -37.51 17.95 -11.22
N GLN A 509 -36.42 18.40 -11.84
CA GLN A 509 -36.11 19.82 -11.94
C GLN A 509 -37.15 20.58 -12.77
N MET A 510 -37.61 20.01 -13.89
CA MET A 510 -38.71 20.59 -14.68
C MET A 510 -40.02 20.65 -13.89
N GLN A 511 -40.35 19.61 -13.12
CA GLN A 511 -41.55 19.61 -12.28
C GLN A 511 -41.47 20.69 -11.18
N ALA A 512 -40.33 20.80 -10.50
CA ALA A 512 -40.11 21.83 -9.49
C ALA A 512 -40.23 23.25 -10.09
N GLN A 513 -39.65 23.47 -11.27
CA GLN A 513 -39.73 24.76 -11.95
C GLN A 513 -41.18 25.09 -12.35
N ARG A 514 -41.94 24.09 -12.82
CA ARG A 514 -43.35 24.27 -13.19
C ARG A 514 -44.21 24.62 -11.96
N GLN A 515 -43.98 23.94 -10.83
CA GLN A 515 -44.66 24.25 -9.54
C GLN A 515 -44.33 25.66 -9.04
N GLN A 516 -43.06 26.07 -9.14
CA GLN A 516 -42.63 27.41 -8.75
C GLN A 516 -43.30 28.50 -9.60
N GLN A 517 -43.40 28.27 -10.91
CA GLN A 517 -44.04 29.19 -11.84
C GLN A 517 -45.56 29.29 -11.58
N GLU A 518 -46.19 28.19 -11.17
CA GLU A 518 -47.60 28.16 -10.80
C GLU A 518 -47.86 28.90 -9.48
N GLN A 519 -46.99 28.73 -8.47
CA GLN A 519 -47.04 29.51 -7.23
C GLN A 519 -46.88 31.02 -7.49
N GLN A 520 -45.93 31.42 -8.33
CA GLN A 520 -45.77 32.84 -8.69
C GLN A 520 -47.03 33.39 -9.35
N ARG A 521 -47.65 32.62 -10.26
CA ARG A 521 -48.88 33.02 -10.94
C ARG A 521 -50.05 33.18 -9.96
N GLN A 522 -50.16 32.29 -8.98
CA GLN A 522 -51.18 32.39 -7.91
C GLN A 522 -50.96 33.62 -7.02
N GLN A 523 -49.72 33.89 -6.61
CA GLN A 523 -49.38 35.08 -5.83
C GLN A 523 -49.71 36.37 -6.60
N GLN A 524 -49.40 36.41 -7.89
CA GLN A 524 -49.70 37.56 -8.74
C GLN A 524 -51.22 37.80 -8.86
N MET A 525 -52.01 36.74 -9.04
CA MET A 525 -53.47 36.86 -9.05
C MET A 525 -54.04 37.31 -7.70
N GLN A 526 -53.49 36.83 -6.58
CA GLN A 526 -53.91 37.27 -5.25
C GLN A 526 -53.60 38.75 -5.03
N ALA A 527 -52.39 39.20 -5.40
CA ALA A 527 -52.01 40.60 -5.31
C ALA A 527 -52.92 41.49 -6.16
N GLN A 528 -53.23 41.07 -7.39
CA GLN A 528 -54.14 41.81 -8.27
C GLN A 528 -55.56 41.91 -7.70
N ARG A 529 -56.06 40.83 -7.09
CA ARG A 529 -57.37 40.80 -6.45
C ARG A 529 -57.44 41.74 -5.24
N GLN A 530 -56.39 41.74 -4.39
CA GLN A 530 -56.27 42.66 -3.26
C GLN A 530 -56.22 44.13 -3.73
N GLN A 531 -55.49 44.41 -4.81
CA GLN A 531 -55.40 45.76 -5.36
C GLN A 531 -56.76 46.25 -5.89
N GLN A 532 -57.52 45.41 -6.59
CA GLN A 532 -58.90 45.73 -7.01
C GLN A 532 -59.83 45.98 -5.82
N GLU A 533 -59.68 45.22 -4.74
CA GLU A 533 -60.49 45.38 -3.54
C GLU A 533 -60.18 46.70 -2.82
N GLN A 534 -58.90 47.07 -2.71
CA GLN A 534 -58.50 48.40 -2.21
C GLN A 534 -59.05 49.53 -3.07
N GLN A 535 -58.98 49.42 -4.40
CA GLN A 535 -59.56 50.43 -5.30
C GLN A 535 -61.08 50.57 -5.10
N ARG A 536 -61.80 49.46 -4.96
CA ARG A 536 -63.24 49.49 -4.65
C ARG A 536 -63.54 50.16 -3.31
N GLN A 537 -62.75 49.87 -2.28
CA GLN A 537 -62.92 50.51 -0.97
C GLN A 537 -62.67 52.02 -1.04
N GLN A 538 -61.63 52.45 -1.75
CA GLN A 538 -61.34 53.88 -1.97
C GLN A 538 -62.47 54.58 -2.72
N GLN A 539 -63.01 53.97 -3.79
CA GLN A 539 -64.15 54.51 -4.51
C GLN A 539 -65.39 54.66 -3.61
N MET A 540 -65.72 53.64 -2.81
CA MET A 540 -66.84 53.73 -1.87
C MET A 540 -66.63 54.82 -0.81
N GLN A 541 -65.41 54.99 -0.29
CA GLN A 541 -65.11 56.06 0.66
C GLN A 541 -65.26 57.45 0.03
N ALA A 542 -64.72 57.64 -1.17
CA ALA A 542 -64.87 58.90 -1.92
C ALA A 542 -66.35 59.22 -2.19
N GLN A 543 -67.15 58.22 -2.56
CA GLN A 543 -68.57 58.38 -2.81
C GLN A 543 -69.35 58.76 -1.54
N ARG A 544 -69.01 58.16 -0.39
CA ARG A 544 -69.57 58.58 0.92
C ARG A 544 -69.22 60.02 1.26
N GLN A 545 -67.95 60.41 1.12
CA GLN A 545 -67.51 61.77 1.39
C GLN A 545 -68.24 62.79 0.50
N GLN A 546 -68.44 62.45 -0.77
CA GLN A 546 -69.16 63.31 -1.70
C GLN A 546 -70.64 63.44 -1.32
N GLN A 547 -71.31 62.35 -0.93
CA GLN A 547 -72.67 62.39 -0.40
C GLN A 547 -72.78 63.23 0.87
N GLU A 548 -71.79 63.13 1.76
CA GLU A 548 -71.77 63.88 3.01
C GLU A 548 -71.57 65.37 2.76
N GLN A 549 -70.68 65.75 1.83
CA GLN A 549 -70.53 67.13 1.37
C GLN A 549 -71.82 67.68 0.75
N GLN A 550 -72.49 66.92 -0.12
CA GLN A 550 -73.77 67.34 -0.70
C GLN A 550 -74.82 67.56 0.39
N ARG A 551 -74.87 66.69 1.40
CA ARG A 551 -75.79 66.80 2.53
C ARG A 551 -75.50 68.04 3.38
N GLN A 552 -74.22 68.35 3.62
CA GLN A 552 -73.81 69.58 4.32
C GLN A 552 -74.16 70.84 3.52
N GLN A 553 -73.94 70.84 2.20
CA GLN A 553 -74.32 71.97 1.33
C GLN A 553 -75.83 72.19 1.32
N GLN A 554 -76.64 71.12 1.24
CA GLN A 554 -78.10 71.23 1.35
C GLN A 554 -78.53 71.82 2.70
N MET A 555 -77.93 71.36 3.81
CA MET A 555 -78.23 71.93 5.13
C MET A 555 -77.83 73.40 5.24
N GLN A 556 -76.70 73.80 4.67
CA GLN A 556 -76.28 75.21 4.65
C GLN A 556 -77.23 76.07 3.82
N ALA A 557 -77.62 75.59 2.63
CA ALA A 557 -78.58 76.28 1.77
C ALA A 557 -79.95 76.44 2.48
N GLN A 558 -80.45 75.39 3.15
CA GLN A 558 -81.67 75.47 3.95
C GLN A 558 -81.56 76.50 5.08
N ARG A 559 -80.42 76.55 5.78
CA ARG A 559 -80.17 77.55 6.83
C ARG A 559 -80.19 78.96 6.27
N GLN A 560 -79.50 79.21 5.16
CA GLN A 560 -79.49 80.53 4.50
C GLN A 560 -80.89 80.93 4.04
N GLN A 561 -81.67 79.99 3.50
CA GLN A 561 -83.03 80.25 3.05
C GLN A 561 -83.96 80.59 4.24
N GLN A 562 -83.85 79.87 5.36
CA GLN A 562 -84.56 80.23 6.60
C GLN A 562 -84.14 81.59 7.16
N GLU A 563 -82.86 81.94 7.04
CA GLU A 563 -82.34 83.22 7.50
C GLU A 563 -82.83 84.38 6.63
N GLN A 564 -82.85 84.20 5.29
CA GLN A 564 -83.48 85.14 4.36
C GLN A 564 -84.97 85.31 4.63
N GLN A 565 -85.72 84.22 4.85
CA GLN A 565 -87.14 84.31 5.22
C GLN A 565 -87.34 85.08 6.52
N ARG A 566 -86.49 84.85 7.54
CA ARG A 566 -86.51 85.63 8.78
C ARG A 566 -86.24 87.11 8.56
N GLN A 567 -85.25 87.45 7.71
CA GLN A 567 -84.93 88.84 7.37
C GLN A 567 -86.09 89.51 6.62
N GLN A 568 -86.71 88.82 5.66
CA GLN A 568 -87.88 89.33 4.94
C GLN A 568 -89.07 89.56 5.87
N GLN A 569 -89.35 88.63 6.79
CA GLN A 569 -90.38 88.82 7.81
C GLN A 569 -90.09 90.04 8.70
N MET A 570 -88.84 90.22 9.14
CA MET A 570 -88.45 91.40 9.92
C MET A 570 -88.58 92.70 9.12
N GLN A 571 -88.23 92.71 7.83
CA GLN A 571 -88.41 93.87 6.96
C GLN A 571 -89.89 94.19 6.74
N ALA A 572 -90.72 93.18 6.48
CA ALA A 572 -92.16 93.35 6.35
C ALA A 572 -92.80 93.90 7.64
N GLN A 573 -92.37 93.40 8.81
CA GLN A 573 -92.78 93.96 10.11
C GLN A 573 -92.35 95.42 10.27
N ARG A 574 -91.11 95.77 9.89
CA ARG A 574 -90.65 97.18 9.91
C ARG A 574 -91.50 98.06 9.01
N GLN A 575 -91.75 97.63 7.77
CA GLN A 575 -92.58 98.38 6.83
C GLN A 575 -94.02 98.54 7.32
N GLN A 576 -94.60 97.51 7.94
CA GLN A 576 -95.91 97.63 8.59
C GLN A 576 -95.89 98.63 9.74
N GLN A 577 -94.88 98.60 10.61
CA GLN A 577 -94.73 99.59 11.68
C GLN A 577 -94.54 101.01 11.14
N GLU A 578 -93.85 101.15 10.01
CA GLU A 578 -93.60 102.43 9.36
C GLU A 578 -94.86 102.98 8.68
N GLN A 579 -95.63 102.13 7.99
CA GLN A 579 -96.96 102.47 7.48
C GLN A 579 -97.94 102.83 8.59
N GLN A 580 -97.94 102.11 9.72
CA GLN A 580 -98.75 102.46 10.88
C GLN A 580 -98.34 103.82 11.46
N ARG A 581 -97.03 104.11 11.53
CA ARG A 581 -96.52 105.43 11.92
C ARG A 581 -96.95 106.53 10.95
N GLN A 582 -96.85 106.30 9.64
CA GLN A 582 -97.31 107.26 8.63
C GLN A 582 -98.82 107.48 8.67
N GLN A 583 -99.63 106.42 8.87
CA GLN A 583 -101.08 106.57 9.06
C GLN A 583 -101.41 107.34 10.35
N GLN A 584 -100.65 107.15 11.43
CA GLN A 584 -100.80 107.97 12.64
C GLN A 584 -100.44 109.44 12.36
N GLN A 585 -99.36 109.71 11.64
CA GLN A 585 -98.99 111.07 11.24
C GLN A 585 -100.02 111.71 10.30
N GLN A 586 -100.56 110.96 9.33
CA GLN A 586 -101.63 111.45 8.45
C GLN A 586 -102.93 111.72 9.21
N ARG A 587 -103.29 110.86 10.19
CA ARG A 587 -104.42 111.14 11.09
C ARG A 587 -104.18 112.40 11.92
N GLN A 588 -102.96 112.61 12.43
CA GLN A 588 -102.60 113.86 13.12
C GLN A 588 -102.67 115.08 12.20
N GLN A 589 -102.21 114.97 10.94
CA GLN A 589 -102.32 116.05 9.95
C GLN A 589 -103.76 116.32 9.50
N GLN A 590 -104.62 115.30 9.40
CA GLN A 590 -106.05 115.48 9.13
C GLN A 590 -106.76 116.15 10.31
N GLN A 591 -106.41 115.80 11.55
CA GLN A 591 -106.91 116.50 12.74
C GLN A 591 -106.45 117.96 12.78
N GLN A 592 -105.22 118.26 12.35
CA GLN A 592 -104.73 119.63 12.21
C GLN A 592 -105.41 120.40 11.07
N ARG A 593 -105.70 119.75 9.93
CA ARG A 593 -106.47 120.36 8.82
C ARG A 593 -107.91 120.67 9.20
N GLN A 594 -108.57 119.78 9.95
CA GLN A 594 -109.92 120.03 10.48
C GLN A 594 -109.96 121.16 11.53
N GLN A 595 -108.82 121.51 12.13
CA GLN A 595 -108.71 122.69 13.00
C GLN A 595 -108.42 123.99 12.24
N GLN A 596 -107.93 123.94 10.99
CA GLN A 596 -107.63 125.12 10.17
C GLN A 596 -108.77 125.57 9.26
N GLU A 597 -109.73 124.71 8.91
CA GLU A 597 -110.92 125.08 8.12
C GLU A 597 -112.07 125.69 8.95
N ARG A 598 -111.85 125.91 10.25
CA ARG A 598 -112.73 126.75 11.09
C ARG A 598 -112.21 128.17 11.16
N ARG A 599 -112.51 129.01 10.16
CA ARG A 599 -112.71 130.45 10.35
C ARG A 599 -113.56 131.07 9.21
N PRO A 600 -114.45 132.05 9.51
CA PRO A 600 -115.70 132.29 8.77
C PRO A 600 -115.72 133.56 7.89
N ALA A 601 -116.76 133.72 7.06
CA ALA A 601 -117.26 135.01 6.57
C ALA A 601 -118.78 134.97 6.25
N ASN A 602 -119.49 136.06 6.61
CA ASN A 602 -120.93 136.33 6.45
C ASN A 602 -121.43 136.35 4.99
N ARG A 603 -122.59 135.75 4.71
CA ARG A 603 -123.89 136.43 4.48
C ARG A 603 -125.04 135.43 4.49
#